data_AF-A0AAW2UR18-F1
#
_entry.id   AF-A0AAW2UR18-F1
#
_cell.length_a   1.000
_cell.length_b   1.000
_cell.length_c   1.000
_cell.angle_alpha   90.00
_cell.angle_beta   90.00
_cell.angle_gamma   90.00
#
_symmetry.space_group_name_H-M   'P 1'
#
loop_
_entity.id
_entity.type
_entity.pdbx_description
1 polymer ?
#
loop_
_entity_poly.entity_id
_entity_poly.type
_entity_poly.pdbx_seq_one_letter_code
_entity_poly.pdbx_strand_id
1 'polypeptide(L)'
;MLLPYLCVILCFRGVISQTSRALSARELDSLLQDYAFRGLVRPKTGIVYDGKVPSNLTGIGVAAVRLRSGSLRMRGVSYKEFHIPAGVVEQPYAERLVLVYHNLGNWSSLYYPLPGYTFLAPVLGLLAYDAADLSAKNLPELDIHALGDPISISFPGVQSGHSLMRAMCAYFGFNGSVQFKSVVKGNTCLTTNQGHFSVVVESLAPPPAAPRGRGGSRGDTGGGDTSIGGGKGRSKRVWIISCSVVGGAALLVLLAVIFAYIKRCRHRKKIRRMEDAAEFGVPLPMTGVGFMKVPVALQTRTRPLLENEYVP
;
A
#
# COMPACT_ATOMS: atom_id res chain seq x y z
N MET A 1 -5.39 8.21 39.68
CA MET A 1 -5.24 7.14 38.67
C MET A 1 -5.69 7.53 37.25
N LEU A 2 -6.53 8.57 37.06
CA LEU A 2 -7.05 8.99 35.75
C LEU A 2 -6.14 9.95 34.97
N LEU A 3 -5.40 10.84 35.65
CA LEU A 3 -4.44 11.77 35.02
C LEU A 3 -3.37 11.09 34.13
N PRO A 4 -2.69 10.01 34.56
CA PRO A 4 -1.69 9.37 33.71
C PRO A 4 -2.32 8.67 32.51
N TYR A 5 -3.58 8.23 32.60
CA TYR A 5 -4.32 7.65 31.49
C TYR A 5 -4.71 8.71 30.45
N LEU A 6 -5.08 9.91 30.91
CA LEU A 6 -5.39 11.05 30.05
C LEU A 6 -4.15 11.55 29.30
N CYS A 7 -2.98 11.62 29.96
CA CYS A 7 -1.72 11.96 29.31
C CYS A 7 -1.30 10.91 28.26
N VAL A 8 -1.50 9.61 28.51
CA VAL A 8 -1.22 8.58 27.50
C VAL A 8 -2.14 8.73 26.28
N ILE A 9 -3.44 9.00 26.48
CA ILE A 9 -4.39 9.24 25.38
C ILE A 9 -4.03 10.51 24.59
N LEU A 10 -3.62 11.59 25.27
CA LEU A 10 -3.21 12.84 24.63
C LEU A 10 -1.87 12.71 23.90
N CYS A 11 -0.92 11.94 24.43
CA CYS A 11 0.33 11.62 23.74
C CYS A 11 0.12 10.69 22.53
N PHE A 12 -0.86 9.77 22.57
CA PHE A 12 -1.24 8.96 21.39
C PHE A 12 -1.99 9.78 20.33
N ARG A 13 -2.74 10.82 20.72
CA ARG A 13 -3.34 11.77 19.75
C ARG A 13 -2.32 12.67 19.07
N GLY A 14 -1.14 12.85 19.66
CA GLY A 14 -0.02 13.62 19.08
C GLY A 14 0.75 12.90 17.95
N VAL A 15 0.43 11.63 17.64
CA VAL A 15 1.10 10.83 16.58
C VAL A 15 0.11 10.38 15.49
N ILE A 16 -0.96 11.14 15.27
CA ILE A 16 -1.70 11.08 14.00
C ILE A 16 -1.67 12.47 13.38
N SER A 17 -0.46 12.97 13.14
CA SER A 17 -0.29 13.80 11.95
C SER A 17 -0.33 12.80 10.79
N GLN A 18 -1.53 12.57 10.23
CA GLN A 18 -1.62 12.07 8.87
C GLN A 18 -0.96 13.15 8.01
N THR A 19 0.36 13.05 7.83
CA THR A 19 0.98 13.57 6.63
C THR A 19 0.22 12.86 5.53
N SER A 20 -0.72 13.55 4.88
CA SER A 20 -1.43 13.05 3.70
C SER A 20 -0.35 12.82 2.64
N ARG A 21 0.27 11.65 2.65
CA ARG A 21 1.14 11.22 1.57
C ARG A 21 0.26 11.25 0.33
N ALA A 22 0.66 12.02 -0.67
CA ALA A 22 0.04 11.94 -1.98
C ALA A 22 0.17 10.48 -2.44
N LEU A 23 -0.94 9.86 -2.82
CA LEU A 23 -0.94 8.51 -3.37
C LEU A 23 0.01 8.48 -4.57
N SER A 24 0.94 7.53 -4.62
CA SER A 24 1.71 7.27 -5.83
C SER A 24 0.80 6.74 -6.94
N ALA A 25 1.24 6.81 -8.19
CA ALA A 25 0.50 6.25 -9.32
C ALA A 25 0.19 4.75 -9.13
N ARG A 26 1.11 3.97 -8.54
CA ARG A 26 0.92 2.54 -8.28
C ARG A 26 -0.06 2.27 -7.13
N GLU A 27 -0.07 3.10 -6.09
CA GLU A 27 -1.08 3.01 -5.04
C GLU A 27 -2.46 3.41 -5.56
N LEU A 28 -2.52 4.36 -6.50
CA LEU A 28 -3.75 4.70 -7.20
C LEU A 28 -4.25 3.51 -8.03
N ASP A 29 -3.38 2.81 -8.76
CA ASP A 29 -3.75 1.63 -9.55
C ASP A 29 -4.45 0.57 -8.70
N SER A 30 -3.85 0.20 -7.54
CA SER A 30 -4.45 -0.77 -6.61
C SER A 30 -5.79 -0.28 -6.06
N LEU A 31 -5.90 1.01 -5.75
CA LEU A 31 -7.14 1.60 -5.27
C LEU A 31 -8.25 1.58 -6.34
N LEU A 32 -7.92 1.91 -7.59
CA LEU A 32 -8.85 1.89 -8.71
C LEU A 32 -9.27 0.46 -9.06
N GLN A 33 -8.37 -0.51 -8.95
CA GLN A 33 -8.69 -1.93 -9.09
C GLN A 33 -9.79 -2.37 -8.11
N ASP A 34 -9.68 -2.01 -6.82
CA ASP A 34 -10.73 -2.32 -5.81
C ASP A 34 -12.09 -1.71 -6.21
N TYR A 35 -12.11 -0.46 -6.68
CA TYR A 35 -13.35 0.18 -7.14
C TYR A 35 -13.92 -0.44 -8.42
N ALA A 36 -13.07 -0.90 -9.33
CA ALA A 36 -13.49 -1.61 -10.54
C ALA A 36 -14.12 -2.97 -10.19
N PHE A 37 -13.50 -3.71 -9.28
CA PHE A 37 -13.94 -5.05 -8.88
C PHE A 37 -15.27 -5.04 -8.14
N ARG A 38 -15.59 -3.97 -7.40
CA ARG A 38 -16.91 -3.80 -6.76
C ARG A 38 -18.08 -3.85 -7.76
N GLY A 39 -17.85 -3.51 -9.03
CA GLY A 39 -18.86 -3.64 -10.10
C GLY A 39 -19.12 -5.09 -10.52
N LEU A 40 -18.25 -6.04 -10.16
CA LEU A 40 -18.24 -7.41 -10.65
C LEU A 40 -18.90 -8.41 -9.67
N VAL A 41 -20.14 -8.16 -9.25
CA VAL A 41 -20.86 -9.03 -8.31
C VAL A 41 -21.27 -10.38 -8.94
N ARG A 42 -21.83 -10.34 -10.15
CA ARG A 42 -22.20 -11.52 -10.96
C ARG A 42 -21.86 -11.27 -12.43
N PRO A 43 -20.57 -11.07 -12.75
CA PRO A 43 -20.20 -10.53 -14.04
C PRO A 43 -20.38 -11.59 -15.12
N LYS A 44 -20.91 -11.17 -16.27
CA LYS A 44 -20.89 -11.92 -17.52
C LYS A 44 -19.60 -11.63 -18.29
N THR A 45 -19.06 -12.64 -18.95
CA THR A 45 -17.84 -12.50 -19.76
C THR A 45 -18.07 -11.52 -20.91
N GLY A 46 -17.13 -10.60 -21.12
CA GLY A 46 -17.17 -9.63 -22.21
C GLY A 46 -18.10 -8.43 -21.99
N ILE A 47 -18.80 -8.35 -20.85
CA ILE A 47 -19.62 -7.20 -20.48
C ILE A 47 -18.77 -6.23 -19.65
N VAL A 48 -18.83 -4.95 -19.98
CA VAL A 48 -18.15 -3.87 -19.26
C VAL A 48 -19.00 -3.44 -18.06
N TYR A 49 -18.35 -3.29 -16.91
CA TYR A 49 -18.93 -2.79 -15.67
C TYR A 49 -18.17 -1.54 -15.25
N ASP A 50 -18.85 -0.39 -15.20
CA ASP A 50 -18.24 0.85 -14.71
C ASP A 50 -18.14 0.82 -13.18
N GLY A 51 -16.98 1.21 -12.66
CA GLY A 51 -16.74 1.33 -11.23
C GLY A 51 -17.09 2.72 -10.71
N LYS A 52 -17.46 2.79 -9.43
CA LYS A 52 -17.82 4.05 -8.77
C LYS A 52 -16.70 4.48 -7.83
N VAL A 53 -15.99 5.53 -8.22
CA VAL A 53 -14.94 6.15 -7.39
C VAL A 53 -15.53 7.06 -6.32
N PRO A 54 -14.83 7.26 -5.18
CA PRO A 54 -15.24 8.17 -4.11
C PRO A 54 -15.10 9.63 -4.55
N SER A 55 -15.75 10.54 -3.80
CA SER A 55 -15.81 11.96 -4.13
C SER A 55 -14.43 12.63 -4.25
N ASN A 56 -13.42 12.16 -3.53
CA ASN A 56 -12.05 12.66 -3.61
C ASN A 56 -11.30 12.26 -4.89
N LEU A 57 -11.84 11.35 -5.71
CA LEU A 57 -11.30 10.92 -7.00
C LEU A 57 -12.27 11.24 -8.16
N THR A 58 -13.19 12.19 -7.94
CA THR A 58 -14.16 12.60 -8.95
C THR A 58 -13.44 13.05 -10.23
N GLY A 59 -13.95 12.61 -11.38
CA GLY A 59 -13.36 12.86 -12.69
C GLY A 59 -12.42 11.76 -13.17
N ILE A 60 -12.03 10.81 -12.31
CA ILE A 60 -11.38 9.57 -12.75
C ILE A 60 -12.47 8.57 -13.20
N GLY A 61 -12.39 8.14 -14.45
CA GLY A 61 -13.19 7.03 -14.97
C GLY A 61 -12.52 5.70 -14.68
N VAL A 62 -13.25 4.73 -14.14
CA VAL A 62 -12.76 3.37 -13.93
C VAL A 62 -13.81 2.36 -14.40
N ALA A 63 -13.37 1.28 -15.03
CA ALA A 63 -14.25 0.19 -15.45
C ALA A 63 -13.51 -1.13 -15.48
N ALA A 64 -14.26 -2.24 -15.47
CA ALA A 64 -13.73 -3.58 -15.57
C ALA A 64 -14.49 -4.42 -16.61
N VAL A 65 -13.77 -5.29 -17.31
CA VAL A 65 -14.36 -6.35 -18.13
C VAL A 65 -13.71 -7.68 -17.79
N ARG A 66 -14.54 -8.68 -17.45
CA ARG A 66 -14.06 -10.05 -17.21
C ARG A 66 -14.02 -10.83 -18.52
N LEU A 67 -12.89 -11.47 -18.81
CA LEU A 67 -12.66 -12.24 -20.02
C LEU A 67 -12.13 -13.65 -19.69
N ARG A 68 -12.34 -14.58 -20.62
CA ARG A 68 -11.63 -15.87 -20.60
C ARG A 68 -10.36 -15.71 -21.41
N SER A 69 -9.21 -16.10 -20.88
CA SER A 69 -7.91 -15.86 -21.51
C SER A 69 -7.82 -16.50 -22.90
N GLY A 70 -8.32 -17.72 -23.05
CA GLY A 70 -8.41 -18.37 -24.37
C GLY A 70 -9.28 -17.60 -25.37
N SER A 71 -10.35 -16.94 -24.93
CA SER A 71 -11.17 -16.11 -25.82
C SER A 71 -10.46 -14.81 -26.20
N LEU A 72 -9.78 -14.17 -25.25
CA LEU A 72 -8.98 -12.97 -25.50
C LEU A 72 -7.89 -13.28 -26.52
N ARG A 73 -7.14 -14.37 -26.33
CA ARG A 73 -6.10 -14.81 -27.26
C ARG A 73 -6.65 -15.12 -28.65
N MET A 74 -7.80 -15.80 -28.76
CA MET A 74 -8.32 -16.22 -30.07
C MET A 74 -9.01 -15.11 -30.85
N ARG A 75 -9.68 -14.16 -30.17
CA ARG A 75 -10.59 -13.20 -30.81
C ARG A 75 -10.23 -11.73 -30.56
N GLY A 76 -9.39 -11.45 -29.56
CA GLY A 76 -9.20 -10.09 -29.08
C GLY A 76 -10.45 -9.53 -28.40
N VAL A 77 -10.44 -8.23 -28.13
CA VAL A 77 -11.58 -7.47 -27.60
C VAL A 77 -11.43 -5.99 -27.92
N SER A 78 -12.53 -5.32 -28.24
CA SER A 78 -12.58 -3.86 -28.22
C SER A 78 -13.13 -3.40 -26.89
N TYR A 79 -12.36 -2.61 -26.16
CA TYR A 79 -12.66 -2.18 -24.80
C TYR A 79 -12.36 -0.69 -24.62
N LYS A 80 -13.43 0.12 -24.67
CA LYS A 80 -13.35 1.59 -24.64
C LYS A 80 -12.40 2.09 -25.73
N GLU A 81 -11.40 2.91 -25.38
CA GLU A 81 -10.39 3.42 -26.32
C GLU A 81 -9.37 2.37 -26.77
N PHE A 82 -9.32 1.20 -26.11
CA PHE A 82 -8.36 0.14 -26.40
C PHE A 82 -8.96 -0.88 -27.36
N HIS A 83 -8.25 -1.17 -28.44
CA HIS A 83 -8.50 -2.32 -29.29
C HIS A 83 -7.35 -3.33 -29.11
N ILE A 84 -7.70 -4.46 -28.50
CA ILE A 84 -6.78 -5.54 -28.16
C ILE A 84 -6.95 -6.63 -29.23
N PRO A 85 -5.92 -6.90 -30.05
CA PRO A 85 -6.04 -7.85 -31.15
C PRO A 85 -6.04 -9.30 -30.68
N ALA A 86 -6.31 -10.22 -31.60
CA ALA A 86 -6.03 -11.64 -31.39
C ALA A 86 -4.51 -11.88 -31.24
N GLY A 87 -4.13 -12.95 -30.55
CA GLY A 87 -2.74 -13.32 -30.31
C GLY A 87 -2.12 -12.70 -29.05
N VAL A 88 -2.91 -11.97 -28.27
CA VAL A 88 -2.50 -11.45 -26.96
C VAL A 88 -2.45 -12.56 -25.92
N VAL A 89 -1.40 -12.57 -25.10
CA VAL A 89 -1.15 -13.56 -24.04
C VAL A 89 -0.91 -12.89 -22.71
N GLU A 90 -1.38 -13.51 -21.63
CA GLU A 90 -1.16 -13.11 -20.26
C GLU A 90 -0.06 -13.93 -19.56
N GLN A 91 0.66 -13.32 -18.63
CA GLN A 91 1.68 -13.98 -17.80
C GLN A 91 1.62 -13.46 -16.35
N PRO A 92 1.52 -14.33 -15.34
CA PRO A 92 1.31 -15.79 -15.43
C PRO A 92 -0.06 -16.13 -16.04
N TYR A 93 -0.22 -17.38 -16.48
CA TYR A 93 -1.50 -17.85 -17.04
C TYR A 93 -2.61 -17.82 -15.99
N ALA A 94 -3.77 -17.29 -16.38
CA ALA A 94 -5.00 -17.33 -15.59
C ALA A 94 -6.14 -17.86 -16.47
N GLU A 95 -7.07 -18.66 -15.96
CA GLU A 95 -8.19 -19.16 -16.80
C GLU A 95 -9.12 -18.02 -17.23
N ARG A 96 -9.33 -17.07 -16.32
CA ARG A 96 -10.11 -15.85 -16.51
C ARG A 96 -9.32 -14.68 -15.95
N LEU A 97 -9.38 -13.55 -16.65
CA LEU A 97 -8.74 -12.32 -16.23
C LEU A 97 -9.75 -11.17 -16.25
N VAL A 98 -9.45 -10.12 -15.49
CA VAL A 98 -10.14 -8.84 -15.55
C VAL A 98 -9.20 -7.82 -16.16
N LEU A 99 -9.68 -7.12 -17.20
CA LEU A 99 -9.05 -5.91 -17.68
C LEU A 99 -9.67 -4.71 -16.97
N VAL A 100 -8.86 -3.99 -16.21
CA VAL A 100 -9.24 -2.75 -15.54
C VAL A 100 -8.78 -1.58 -16.40
N TYR A 101 -9.74 -0.72 -16.71
CA TYR A 101 -9.54 0.51 -17.46
C TYR A 101 -9.48 1.69 -16.50
N HIS A 102 -8.52 2.58 -16.74
CA HIS A 102 -8.41 3.88 -16.07
C HIS A 102 -8.51 5.01 -17.09
N ASN A 103 -9.22 6.08 -16.74
CA ASN A 103 -9.15 7.37 -17.40
C ASN A 103 -8.96 8.44 -16.35
N LEU A 104 -7.75 9.00 -16.27
CA LEU A 104 -7.40 9.91 -15.19
C LEU A 104 -7.97 11.33 -15.39
N GLY A 105 -8.48 11.67 -16.57
CA GLY A 105 -8.97 13.02 -16.82
C GLY A 105 -7.96 14.10 -16.42
N ASN A 106 -8.42 15.07 -15.63
CA ASN A 106 -7.60 16.18 -15.13
C ASN A 106 -6.53 15.77 -14.10
N TRP A 107 -6.57 14.53 -13.61
CA TRP A 107 -5.59 14.01 -12.65
C TRP A 107 -4.29 13.54 -13.31
N SER A 108 -4.25 13.54 -14.64
CA SER A 108 -3.13 13.03 -15.44
C SER A 108 -1.78 13.63 -15.05
N SER A 109 -1.68 14.97 -14.98
CA SER A 109 -0.42 15.65 -14.64
C SER A 109 -0.02 15.51 -13.17
N LEU A 110 -0.97 15.21 -12.28
CA LEU A 110 -0.70 14.97 -10.87
C LEU A 110 0.01 13.63 -10.65
N TYR A 111 -0.49 12.57 -11.31
CA TYR A 111 0.05 11.22 -11.13
C TYR A 111 1.18 10.87 -12.11
N TYR A 112 1.19 11.51 -13.29
CA TYR A 112 2.20 11.32 -14.32
C TYR A 112 2.85 12.67 -14.70
N PRO A 113 3.59 13.30 -13.77
CA PRO A 113 4.26 14.56 -14.06
C PRO A 113 5.28 14.37 -15.18
N LEU A 114 5.15 15.16 -16.25
CA LEU A 114 6.00 15.06 -17.44
C LEU A 114 6.58 16.42 -17.84
N PRO A 115 7.69 16.86 -17.22
CA PRO A 115 8.27 18.17 -17.47
C PRO A 115 8.76 18.29 -18.93
N GLY A 116 8.57 19.46 -19.53
CA GLY A 116 8.90 19.72 -20.93
C GLY A 116 7.84 19.23 -21.93
N TYR A 117 6.74 18.63 -21.46
CA TYR A 117 5.66 18.16 -22.30
C TYR A 117 4.30 18.66 -21.81
N THR A 118 3.36 18.79 -22.74
CA THR A 118 1.95 19.12 -22.46
C THR A 118 1.06 17.97 -22.89
N PHE A 119 0.14 17.56 -22.03
CA PHE A 119 -0.85 16.53 -22.32
C PHE A 119 -1.91 17.05 -23.31
N LEU A 120 -2.07 16.37 -24.44
CA LEU A 120 -3.19 16.57 -25.37
C LEU A 120 -4.39 15.68 -25.05
N ALA A 121 -4.18 14.62 -24.27
CA ALA A 121 -5.19 13.67 -23.85
C ALA A 121 -5.00 13.27 -22.39
N PRO A 122 -6.06 12.81 -21.69
CA PRO A 122 -5.88 12.22 -20.38
C PRO A 122 -5.04 10.95 -20.45
N VAL A 123 -4.40 10.60 -19.33
CA VAL A 123 -3.73 9.31 -19.18
C VAL A 123 -4.78 8.22 -19.10
N LEU A 124 -4.71 7.29 -20.04
CA LEU A 124 -5.51 6.08 -20.09
C LEU A 124 -4.67 4.91 -19.59
N GLY A 125 -5.23 4.13 -18.67
CA GLY A 125 -4.62 2.92 -18.13
C GLY A 125 -5.36 1.68 -18.57
N LEU A 126 -4.62 0.62 -18.87
CA LEU A 126 -5.14 -0.72 -19.04
C LEU A 126 -4.25 -1.68 -18.26
N LEU A 127 -4.80 -2.33 -17.25
CA LEU A 127 -4.10 -3.30 -16.40
C LEU A 127 -4.90 -4.59 -16.32
N ALA A 128 -4.20 -5.72 -16.25
CA ALA A 128 -4.81 -7.04 -16.15
C ALA A 128 -4.60 -7.66 -14.78
N TYR A 129 -5.60 -8.42 -14.32
CA TYR A 129 -5.58 -9.11 -13.04
C TYR A 129 -6.22 -10.49 -13.17
N ASP A 130 -5.81 -11.42 -12.32
CA ASP A 130 -6.47 -12.72 -12.20
C ASP A 130 -7.92 -12.52 -11.71
N ALA A 131 -8.87 -13.21 -12.34
CA ALA A 131 -10.29 -13.16 -12.01
C ALA A 131 -10.77 -14.34 -11.15
N ALA A 132 -9.86 -15.14 -10.57
CA ALA A 132 -10.20 -16.26 -9.69
C ALA A 132 -10.93 -15.81 -8.42
N ASP A 133 -10.48 -14.71 -7.80
CA ASP A 133 -11.12 -14.11 -6.64
C ASP A 133 -11.38 -12.61 -6.86
N LEU A 134 -12.63 -12.27 -7.19
CA LEU A 134 -13.07 -10.89 -7.42
C LEU A 134 -13.26 -10.08 -6.12
N SER A 135 -13.10 -10.71 -4.96
CA SER A 135 -13.11 -10.04 -3.65
C SER A 135 -11.70 -9.78 -3.11
N ALA A 136 -10.67 -10.32 -3.77
CA ALA A 136 -9.29 -10.15 -3.36
C ALA A 136 -8.83 -8.70 -3.56
N LYS A 137 -8.03 -8.23 -2.60
CA LYS A 137 -7.44 -6.88 -2.59
C LYS A 137 -5.94 -6.98 -2.77
N ASN A 138 -5.35 -5.94 -3.36
CA ASN A 138 -3.92 -5.89 -3.67
C ASN A 138 -3.47 -7.09 -4.52
N LEU A 139 -4.28 -7.45 -5.51
CA LEU A 139 -3.92 -8.48 -6.48
C LEU A 139 -2.72 -8.00 -7.29
N PRO A 140 -1.70 -8.85 -7.51
CA PRO A 140 -0.64 -8.53 -8.45
C PRO A 140 -1.22 -8.41 -9.86
N GLU A 141 -0.68 -7.49 -10.66
CA GLU A 141 -1.02 -7.44 -12.07
C GLU A 141 -0.53 -8.70 -12.79
N LEU A 142 -1.37 -9.22 -13.69
CA LEU A 142 -0.90 -10.07 -14.78
C LEU A 142 -0.23 -9.17 -15.81
N ASP A 143 0.79 -9.67 -16.48
CA ASP A 143 1.38 -9.01 -17.62
C ASP A 143 0.65 -9.42 -18.90
N ILE A 144 0.34 -8.47 -19.78
CA ILE A 144 -0.30 -8.74 -21.06
C ILE A 144 0.60 -8.28 -22.18
N HIS A 145 0.88 -9.21 -23.10
CA HIS A 145 1.75 -9.00 -24.26
C HIS A 145 1.06 -9.39 -25.55
N ALA A 146 1.11 -8.50 -26.53
CA ALA A 146 0.71 -8.76 -27.90
C ALA A 146 1.88 -9.38 -28.68
N LEU A 147 1.71 -10.62 -29.16
CA LEU A 147 2.76 -11.36 -29.88
C LEU A 147 2.80 -11.05 -31.39
N GLY A 148 1.70 -10.57 -31.95
CA GLY A 148 1.56 -10.27 -33.38
C GLY A 148 1.21 -8.79 -33.57
N ASP A 149 -0.04 -8.53 -33.96
CA ASP A 149 -0.54 -7.16 -34.10
C ASP A 149 -0.50 -6.42 -32.75
N PRO A 150 -0.14 -5.13 -32.72
CA PRO A 150 -0.07 -4.36 -31.50
C PRO A 150 -1.47 -3.99 -30.98
N ILE A 151 -1.57 -3.79 -29.67
CA ILE A 151 -2.72 -3.12 -29.05
C ILE A 151 -2.74 -1.68 -29.56
N SER A 152 -3.90 -1.24 -30.02
CA SER A 152 -4.11 0.13 -30.46
C SER A 152 -5.00 0.91 -29.49
N ILE A 153 -4.66 2.18 -29.28
CA ILE A 153 -5.31 3.06 -28.30
C ILE A 153 -5.73 4.33 -29.04
N SER A 154 -7.03 4.55 -29.18
CA SER A 154 -7.57 5.70 -29.93
C SER A 154 -7.88 6.85 -28.98
N PHE A 155 -7.36 8.05 -29.27
CA PHE A 155 -7.61 9.26 -28.50
C PHE A 155 -8.48 10.24 -29.31
N PRO A 156 -9.81 10.09 -29.33
CA PRO A 156 -10.69 10.86 -30.22
C PRO A 156 -10.67 12.38 -29.97
N GLY A 157 -10.31 12.81 -28.77
CA GLY A 157 -10.18 14.24 -28.42
C GLY A 157 -8.92 14.93 -28.97
N VAL A 158 -7.98 14.16 -29.54
CA VAL A 158 -6.76 14.71 -30.15
C VAL A 158 -7.10 15.13 -31.58
N GLN A 159 -7.05 16.43 -31.86
CA GLN A 159 -7.32 16.95 -33.19
C GLN A 159 -6.18 16.62 -34.14
N SER A 160 -6.48 15.79 -35.15
CA SER A 160 -5.59 15.42 -36.25
C SER A 160 -5.45 16.58 -37.24
N GLY A 161 -4.87 17.70 -36.84
CA GLY A 161 -4.62 18.81 -37.77
C GLY A 161 -4.28 20.11 -37.08
N HIS A 162 -3.23 20.76 -37.60
CA HIS A 162 -2.85 22.17 -37.37
C HIS A 162 -1.94 22.52 -36.17
N SER A 163 -1.33 21.56 -35.48
CA SER A 163 -0.23 21.90 -34.56
C SER A 163 1.12 21.80 -35.27
N LEU A 164 1.88 22.90 -35.29
CA LEU A 164 3.33 22.93 -35.61
C LEU A 164 4.16 21.96 -34.73
N MET A 165 3.55 21.45 -33.66
CA MET A 165 4.14 20.52 -32.71
C MET A 165 3.82 19.06 -33.08
N ARG A 166 4.86 18.23 -33.04
CA ARG A 166 4.78 16.78 -33.28
C ARG A 166 4.19 16.08 -32.06
N ALA A 167 2.95 15.61 -32.18
CA ALA A 167 2.31 14.78 -31.16
C ALA A 167 3.00 13.43 -31.03
N MET A 168 3.20 12.98 -29.79
CA MET A 168 3.85 11.73 -29.43
C MET A 168 3.00 10.96 -28.43
N CYS A 169 2.97 9.64 -28.57
CA CYS A 169 2.46 8.72 -27.57
C CYS A 169 3.48 8.60 -26.44
N ALA A 170 3.08 8.98 -25.23
CA ALA A 170 3.83 8.72 -24.01
C ALA A 170 3.34 7.42 -23.38
N TYR A 171 4.24 6.49 -23.13
CA TYR A 171 4.02 5.27 -22.36
C TYR A 171 4.73 5.39 -21.02
N PHE A 172 4.00 5.18 -19.93
CA PHE A 172 4.51 5.23 -18.56
C PHE A 172 4.66 3.79 -18.04
N GLY A 173 5.91 3.35 -17.89
CA GLY A 173 6.24 2.03 -17.38
C GLY A 173 6.13 1.94 -15.86
N PHE A 174 6.00 0.72 -15.34
CA PHE A 174 5.84 0.45 -13.90
C PHE A 174 7.03 0.90 -13.04
N ASN A 175 8.21 1.04 -13.63
CA ASN A 175 9.43 1.53 -12.98
C ASN A 175 9.56 3.07 -13.01
N GLY A 176 8.53 3.79 -13.46
CA GLY A 176 8.56 5.24 -13.63
C GLY A 176 9.28 5.73 -14.88
N SER A 177 9.75 4.82 -15.75
CA SER A 177 10.30 5.22 -17.05
C SER A 177 9.20 5.70 -17.99
N VAL A 178 9.55 6.66 -18.85
CA VAL A 178 8.65 7.18 -19.88
C VAL A 178 9.27 6.93 -21.25
N GLN A 179 8.48 6.36 -22.17
CA GLN A 179 8.89 6.11 -23.54
C GLN A 179 7.99 6.87 -24.50
N PHE A 180 8.57 7.36 -25.59
CA PHE A 180 7.85 8.13 -26.59
C PHE A 180 7.83 7.40 -27.93
N LYS A 181 6.65 7.31 -28.55
CA LYS A 181 6.48 6.81 -29.92
C LYS A 181 5.67 7.79 -30.74
N SER A 182 5.86 7.82 -32.06
CA SER A 182 5.04 8.68 -32.92
C SER A 182 3.58 8.20 -32.94
N VAL A 183 2.64 9.15 -32.95
CA VAL A 183 1.22 8.87 -33.09
C VAL A 183 0.93 8.36 -34.51
N VAL A 184 0.05 7.36 -34.62
CA VAL A 184 -0.42 6.78 -35.89
C VAL A 184 -1.79 7.37 -36.24
N LYS A 185 -2.03 7.68 -37.52
CA LYS A 185 -3.31 8.26 -38.01
C LYS A 185 -3.76 9.53 -37.24
N GLY A 186 -2.81 10.28 -36.67
CA GLY A 186 -3.05 11.56 -35.99
C GLY A 186 -3.55 11.47 -34.54
N ASN A 187 -4.08 10.33 -34.10
CA ASN A 187 -4.65 10.20 -32.75
C ASN A 187 -4.53 8.81 -32.09
N THR A 188 -3.80 7.86 -32.70
CA THR A 188 -3.74 6.48 -32.24
C THR A 188 -2.35 6.11 -31.74
N CYS A 189 -2.26 5.47 -30.58
CA CYS A 189 -1.02 4.90 -30.05
C CYS A 189 -0.98 3.39 -30.23
N LEU A 190 0.20 2.85 -30.54
CA LEU A 190 0.44 1.42 -30.69
C LEU A 190 1.40 0.92 -29.60
N THR A 191 1.01 -0.15 -28.92
CA THR A 191 1.79 -0.78 -27.85
C THR A 191 1.70 -2.30 -27.94
N THR A 192 2.72 -2.99 -27.45
CA THR A 192 2.69 -4.45 -27.27
C THR A 192 2.31 -4.84 -25.85
N ASN A 193 2.40 -3.92 -24.90
CA ASN A 193 2.29 -4.20 -23.47
C ASN A 193 1.13 -3.41 -22.86
N GLN A 194 0.65 -3.87 -21.71
CA GLN A 194 -0.25 -3.11 -20.84
C GLN A 194 0.44 -1.92 -20.15
N GLY A 195 -0.33 -1.06 -19.50
CA GLY A 195 0.20 0.07 -18.73
C GLY A 195 -0.59 1.36 -18.94
N HIS A 196 0.11 2.49 -18.83
CA HIS A 196 -0.50 3.82 -18.89
C HIS A 196 0.02 4.62 -20.08
N PHE A 197 -0.89 5.30 -20.77
CA PHE A 197 -0.65 5.91 -22.08
C PHE A 197 -1.31 7.27 -22.17
N SER A 198 -0.68 8.21 -22.88
CA SER A 198 -1.28 9.47 -23.26
C SER A 198 -0.68 10.00 -24.56
N VAL A 199 -1.31 11.01 -25.15
CA VAL A 199 -0.76 11.79 -26.26
C VAL A 199 -0.27 13.13 -25.72
N VAL A 200 0.98 13.47 -26.03
CA VAL A 200 1.65 14.68 -25.55
C VAL A 200 2.34 15.42 -26.69
N VAL A 201 2.64 16.70 -26.47
CA VAL A 201 3.50 17.52 -27.32
C VAL A 201 4.61 18.15 -26.51
N GLU A 202 5.76 18.36 -27.13
CA GLU A 202 6.85 19.11 -26.52
C GLU A 202 6.43 20.56 -26.25
N SER A 203 6.69 21.03 -25.04
CA SER A 203 6.39 22.41 -24.66
C SER A 203 7.49 23.33 -25.19
N LEU A 204 7.13 24.39 -25.90
CA LEU A 204 8.07 25.44 -26.32
C LEU A 204 8.52 26.34 -25.16
N ALA A 205 7.94 26.17 -23.97
CA ALA A 205 8.34 26.94 -22.79
C ALA A 205 9.67 26.39 -22.23
N PRO A 206 10.67 27.25 -21.95
CA PRO A 206 11.90 26.81 -21.32
C PRO A 206 11.58 26.14 -19.97
N PRO A 207 12.28 25.05 -19.60
CA PRO A 207 12.05 24.38 -18.32
C PRO A 207 12.17 25.41 -17.18
N PRO A 208 11.28 25.36 -16.17
CA PRO A 208 11.33 26.31 -15.07
C PRO A 208 12.73 26.30 -14.47
N ALA A 209 13.38 27.47 -14.51
CA ALA A 209 14.73 27.61 -14.01
C ALA A 209 14.78 27.12 -12.56
N ALA A 210 15.71 26.19 -12.27
CA ALA A 210 15.99 25.75 -10.92
C ALA A 210 16.14 26.97 -9.99
N PRO A 211 15.63 26.94 -8.76
CA PRO A 211 15.73 28.07 -7.85
C PRO A 211 17.21 28.41 -7.65
N ARG A 212 17.63 29.54 -8.23
CA ARG A 212 18.98 30.06 -8.08
C ARG A 212 19.14 30.48 -6.62
N GLY A 213 19.91 29.68 -5.88
CA GLY A 213 20.39 30.04 -4.56
C GLY A 213 21.08 31.39 -4.64
N ARG A 214 20.47 32.39 -4.01
CA ARG A 214 21.01 33.73 -3.86
C ARG A 214 22.05 33.69 -2.76
N GLY A 215 23.32 33.80 -3.10
CA GLY A 215 24.38 33.87 -2.09
C GLY A 215 25.78 34.11 -2.65
N GLY A 216 26.21 35.38 -2.62
CA GLY A 216 27.60 35.75 -2.32
C GLY A 216 28.59 35.82 -3.47
N SER A 217 28.80 37.03 -3.99
CA SER A 217 30.03 37.44 -4.68
C SER A 217 31.25 37.36 -3.75
N ARG A 218 32.41 36.90 -4.27
CA ARG A 218 33.67 37.69 -4.33
C ARG A 218 34.87 36.89 -4.86
N GLY A 219 35.55 37.49 -5.86
CA GLY A 219 36.99 37.39 -6.20
C GLY A 219 37.45 36.08 -6.86
N ASP A 220 38.52 36.02 -7.65
CA ASP A 220 39.27 36.93 -8.53
C ASP A 220 40.26 36.01 -9.28
N THR A 221 40.69 36.40 -10.50
CA THR A 221 41.91 35.98 -11.24
C THR A 221 42.25 34.52 -11.61
N GLY A 222 42.71 34.35 -12.86
CA GLY A 222 43.90 33.57 -13.21
C GLY A 222 43.69 32.22 -13.93
N GLY A 223 44.17 32.09 -15.17
CA GLY A 223 44.04 30.90 -16.01
C GLY A 223 45.19 29.87 -15.94
N GLY A 224 45.18 28.93 -16.90
CA GLY A 224 46.32 28.08 -17.27
C GLY A 224 46.17 26.56 -17.02
N ASP A 225 45.92 25.83 -18.10
CA ASP A 225 46.56 24.59 -18.57
C ASP A 225 46.71 23.30 -17.72
N THR A 226 46.17 22.22 -18.32
CA THR A 226 46.64 20.83 -18.51
C THR A 226 47.22 19.93 -17.39
N SER A 227 46.52 18.81 -17.20
CA SER A 227 46.96 17.39 -17.11
C SER A 227 47.77 16.81 -15.93
N ILE A 228 47.19 15.73 -15.39
CA ILE A 228 47.74 14.43 -14.93
C ILE A 228 48.74 14.39 -13.76
N GLY A 229 48.34 13.69 -12.69
CA GLY A 229 49.26 13.10 -11.70
C GLY A 229 48.53 12.61 -10.45
N GLY A 230 48.54 11.29 -10.20
CA GLY A 230 47.78 10.64 -9.14
C GLY A 230 48.30 10.83 -7.71
N GLY A 231 47.53 10.35 -6.73
CA GLY A 231 47.96 10.33 -5.33
C GLY A 231 46.85 10.02 -4.31
N LYS A 232 46.59 8.72 -4.12
CA LYS A 232 46.34 8.04 -2.84
C LYS A 232 45.95 8.90 -1.61
N GLY A 233 44.75 8.68 -1.07
CA GLY A 233 44.54 8.92 0.37
C GLY A 233 43.12 9.22 0.84
N ARG A 234 42.57 8.22 1.55
CA ARG A 234 42.01 8.37 2.91
C ARG A 234 40.55 8.84 3.04
N SER A 235 39.70 7.84 3.29
CA SER A 235 38.64 7.76 4.31
C SER A 235 37.90 9.04 4.69
N LYS A 236 36.58 9.02 4.49
CA LYS A 236 35.58 9.58 5.43
C LYS A 236 34.24 8.85 5.24
N ARG A 237 34.19 7.61 5.75
CA ARG A 237 32.98 7.16 6.45
C ARG A 237 32.92 8.02 7.71
N VAL A 238 31.78 8.66 7.95
CA VAL A 238 31.25 9.21 9.22
C VAL A 238 30.57 10.56 8.93
N TRP A 239 29.26 10.50 8.71
CA TRP A 239 28.32 11.37 9.42
C TRP A 239 26.97 10.64 9.55
N ILE A 240 26.93 9.62 10.41
CA ILE A 240 25.67 9.15 11.00
C ILE A 240 25.84 9.23 12.50
N ILE A 241 25.78 10.45 13.05
CA ILE A 241 25.50 10.69 14.46
C ILE A 241 24.68 11.99 14.53
N SER A 242 23.38 11.88 14.25
CA SER A 242 22.37 12.85 14.71
C SER A 242 20.94 12.33 14.48
N CYS A 243 20.65 11.10 14.89
CA CYS A 243 19.27 10.60 15.04
C CYS A 243 19.14 9.55 16.17
N SER A 244 20.03 9.59 17.18
CA SER A 244 20.11 8.54 18.22
C SER A 244 19.50 8.92 19.57
N VAL A 245 18.79 10.04 19.68
CA VAL A 245 18.17 10.45 20.96
C VAL A 245 16.67 10.14 20.97
N VAL A 246 15.97 10.34 19.85
CA VAL A 246 14.51 10.13 19.77
C VAL A 246 14.16 8.64 19.61
N GLY A 247 14.93 7.88 18.81
CA GLY A 247 14.73 6.44 18.66
C GLY A 247 15.07 5.64 19.93
N GLY A 248 16.11 6.07 20.66
CA GLY A 248 16.51 5.46 21.93
C GLY A 248 15.46 5.66 23.02
N ALA A 249 14.89 6.87 23.13
CA ALA A 249 13.82 7.15 24.08
C ALA A 249 12.56 6.32 23.78
N ALA A 250 12.17 6.21 22.51
CA ALA A 250 11.01 5.39 22.10
C ALA A 250 11.22 3.91 22.41
N LEU A 251 12.42 3.36 22.15
CA LEU A 251 12.76 1.98 22.46
C LEU A 251 12.76 1.72 23.98
N LEU A 252 13.31 2.63 24.78
CA LEU A 252 13.32 2.51 26.23
C LEU A 252 11.91 2.54 26.83
N VAL A 253 11.02 3.41 26.32
CA VAL A 253 9.61 3.45 26.72
C VAL A 253 8.91 2.14 26.35
N LEU A 254 9.12 1.62 25.14
CA LEU A 254 8.55 0.35 24.70
C LEU A 254 8.98 -0.81 25.61
N LEU A 255 10.28 -0.89 25.93
CA LEU A 255 10.83 -1.92 26.82
C LEU A 255 10.26 -1.83 28.24
N ALA A 256 10.10 -0.62 28.78
CA ALA A 256 9.48 -0.42 30.09
C ALA A 256 8.02 -0.88 30.13
N VAL A 257 7.25 -0.61 29.06
CA VAL A 257 5.85 -1.06 28.94
C VAL A 257 5.78 -2.59 28.84
N ILE A 258 6.63 -3.21 28.02
CA ILE A 258 6.69 -4.68 27.90
C ILE A 258 7.05 -5.31 29.24
N PHE A 259 8.04 -4.76 29.95
CA PHE A 259 8.44 -5.27 31.26
C PHE A 259 7.30 -5.16 32.29
N ALA A 260 6.59 -4.02 32.32
CA ALA A 260 5.43 -3.84 33.19
C ALA A 260 4.29 -4.81 32.83
N TYR A 261 4.05 -5.04 31.54
CA TYR A 261 3.06 -6.01 31.06
C TYR A 261 3.42 -7.44 31.51
N ILE A 262 4.68 -7.87 31.34
CA ILE A 262 5.16 -9.18 31.78
C ILE A 262 5.02 -9.31 33.30
N LYS A 263 5.42 -8.29 34.07
CA LYS A 263 5.29 -8.31 35.54
C LYS A 263 3.84 -8.43 35.98
N ARG A 264 2.92 -7.68 35.34
CA ARG A 264 1.46 -7.79 35.60
C ARG A 264 0.91 -9.15 35.19
N CYS A 265 1.32 -9.71 34.06
CA CYS A 265 0.94 -11.05 33.62
C CYS A 265 1.43 -12.13 34.60
N ARG A 266 2.69 -12.05 35.06
CA ARG A 266 3.22 -12.95 36.09
C ARG A 266 2.49 -12.80 37.42
N HIS A 267 2.15 -11.57 37.81
CA HIS A 267 1.38 -11.31 39.02
C HIS A 267 -0.03 -11.91 38.93
N ARG A 268 -0.73 -11.73 37.80
CA ARG A 268 -2.03 -12.37 37.57
C ARG A 268 -1.95 -13.89 37.54
N LYS A 269 -0.89 -14.46 36.93
CA LYS A 269 -0.64 -15.91 36.98
C LYS A 269 -0.38 -16.40 38.41
N LYS A 270 0.31 -15.61 39.24
CA LYS A 270 0.54 -15.93 40.66
C LYS A 270 -0.76 -15.96 41.45
N ILE A 271 -1.63 -14.97 41.24
CA ILE A 271 -2.97 -14.93 41.86
C ILE A 271 -3.81 -16.13 41.42
N ARG A 272 -3.87 -16.44 40.12
CA ARG A 272 -4.62 -17.61 39.63
C ARG A 272 -4.15 -18.94 40.24
N ARG A 273 -2.85 -19.11 40.43
CA ARG A 273 -2.31 -20.29 41.14
C ARG A 273 -2.71 -20.33 42.62
N MET A 274 -2.93 -19.17 43.25
CA MET A 274 -3.42 -19.09 44.62
C MET A 274 -4.93 -19.35 44.69
N GLU A 275 -5.68 -18.95 43.66
CA GLU A 275 -7.11 -19.25 43.52
C GLU A 275 -7.33 -20.76 43.30
N ASP A 276 -6.58 -21.39 42.39
CA ASP A 276 -6.66 -22.84 42.16
C ASP A 276 -6.33 -23.65 43.43
N ALA A 277 -5.34 -23.21 44.23
CA ALA A 277 -4.98 -23.88 45.48
C ALA A 277 -6.03 -23.71 46.60
N ALA A 278 -6.88 -22.69 46.52
CA ALA A 278 -7.97 -22.48 47.46
C ALA A 278 -9.21 -23.31 47.10
N GLU A 279 -9.43 -23.62 45.82
CA GLU A 279 -10.52 -24.50 45.37
C GLU A 279 -10.32 -25.97 45.78
N PHE A 280 -9.09 -26.39 46.11
CA PHE A 280 -8.82 -27.70 46.70
C PHE A 280 -9.03 -27.76 48.24
N GLY A 281 -9.68 -26.74 48.83
CA GLY A 281 -10.13 -26.81 50.21
C GLY A 281 -11.06 -27.99 50.43
N VAL A 282 -10.66 -28.92 51.30
CA VAL A 282 -11.38 -30.15 51.65
C VAL A 282 -12.88 -29.86 51.87
N PRO A 283 -13.81 -30.53 51.16
CA PRO A 283 -15.24 -30.28 51.33
C PRO A 283 -15.65 -30.64 52.75
N LEU A 284 -16.12 -29.65 53.51
CA LEU A 284 -16.72 -29.88 54.82
C LEU A 284 -17.97 -30.76 54.62
N PRO A 285 -18.08 -31.91 55.31
CA PRO A 285 -19.22 -32.80 55.14
C PRO A 285 -20.51 -32.08 55.53
N MET A 286 -21.46 -32.01 54.59
CA MET A 286 -22.78 -31.45 54.83
C MET A 286 -23.76 -32.58 55.13
N THR A 287 -24.51 -32.47 56.22
CA THR A 287 -25.62 -33.38 56.54
C THR A 287 -26.96 -32.69 56.33
N GLY A 288 -27.97 -33.43 55.90
CA GLY A 288 -29.33 -32.91 55.70
C GLY A 288 -30.15 -33.05 56.98
N VAL A 289 -30.75 -31.96 57.44
CA VAL A 289 -31.75 -31.99 58.52
C VAL A 289 -33.05 -31.44 57.95
N GLY A 290 -33.98 -32.33 57.59
CA GLY A 290 -35.21 -31.94 56.89
C GLY A 290 -34.94 -31.35 55.50
N PHE A 291 -35.56 -30.21 55.19
CA PHE A 291 -35.49 -29.57 53.86
C PHE A 291 -34.30 -28.61 53.65
N MET A 292 -33.36 -28.50 54.61
CA MET A 292 -32.16 -27.65 54.47
C MET A 292 -30.86 -28.43 54.76
N LYS A 293 -29.81 -28.10 54.01
CA LYS A 293 -28.43 -28.57 54.21
C LYS A 293 -27.62 -27.50 54.94
N VAL A 294 -26.91 -27.89 55.99
CA VAL A 294 -26.04 -26.99 56.77
C VAL A 294 -24.68 -27.65 57.10
N PRO A 295 -23.59 -26.86 57.19
CA PRO A 295 -22.26 -27.37 57.49
C PRO A 295 -22.13 -27.75 58.97
N VAL A 296 -21.51 -28.90 59.26
CA VAL A 296 -21.31 -29.40 60.63
C VAL A 296 -19.83 -29.38 60.99
N ALA A 297 -19.49 -28.72 62.09
CA ALA A 297 -18.14 -28.77 62.67
C ALA A 297 -18.01 -30.03 63.55
N LEU A 298 -17.10 -30.94 63.21
CA LEU A 298 -16.75 -32.08 64.06
C LEU A 298 -16.03 -31.57 65.31
N GLN A 299 -16.66 -31.76 66.46
CA GLN A 299 -16.15 -31.35 67.78
C GLN A 299 -14.97 -32.25 68.19
N THR A 300 -13.73 -31.84 67.92
CA THR A 300 -12.54 -32.50 68.44
C THR A 300 -12.32 -32.13 69.90
N ARG A 301 -12.70 -33.02 70.82
CA ARG A 301 -12.25 -32.97 72.23
C ARG A 301 -10.78 -33.39 72.29
N THR A 302 -9.87 -32.46 72.51
CA THR A 302 -8.51 -32.78 72.97
C THR A 302 -8.58 -33.16 74.45
N ARG A 303 -8.07 -34.34 74.81
CA ARG A 303 -7.78 -34.68 76.22
C ARG A 303 -6.37 -34.17 76.54
N PRO A 304 -6.18 -33.39 77.61
CA PRO A 304 -4.83 -33.04 78.06
C PRO A 304 -4.14 -34.29 78.64
N LEU A 305 -2.92 -34.58 78.15
CA LEU A 305 -2.03 -35.58 78.73
C LEU A 305 -1.16 -34.88 79.77
N LEU A 306 -1.18 -35.37 81.00
CA LEU A 306 -0.53 -34.78 82.18
C LEU A 306 0.85 -35.42 82.35
N GLU A 307 1.91 -34.62 82.35
CA GLU A 307 3.30 -35.06 82.61
C GLU A 307 3.47 -35.36 84.10
N ASN A 308 4.00 -36.55 84.42
CA ASN A 308 4.68 -36.80 85.69
C ASN A 308 5.78 -37.85 85.45
N GLU A 309 7.03 -37.41 85.58
CA GLU A 309 8.19 -38.28 85.76
C GLU A 309 8.20 -38.86 87.17
N TYR A 310 8.34 -40.18 87.30
CA TYR A 310 8.90 -40.79 88.51
C TYR A 310 9.46 -42.18 88.20
N VAL A 311 10.78 -42.31 88.38
CA VAL A 311 11.51 -43.56 88.63
C VAL A 311 12.55 -43.22 89.69
N PRO A 312 12.79 -44.07 90.69
CA PRO A 312 11.90 -44.59 91.74
C PRO A 312 11.96 -43.76 93.05
#